data_AF-A0A7W8B591-F1
#
_entry.id   AF-A0A7W8B591-F1
#
_cell.length_a   1.000
_cell.length_b   1.000
_cell.length_c   1.000
_cell.angle_alpha   90.00
_cell.angle_beta   90.00
_cell.angle_gamma   90.00
#
_symmetry.space_group_name_H-M   'P 1'
#
loop_
_entity.id
_entity.type
_entity.pdbx_description
1 polymer ?
#
loop_
_entity_poly.entity_id
_entity_poly.type
_entity_poly.pdbx_seq_one_letter_code
_entity_poly.pdbx_strand_id
1 'polypeptide(L)'
;MAVPGTDAAALIVPSLATSLAAVLDQRKLLAGRIEELLEAHPLSKVLTSMPGVGVRTGARILIEVGDGSTFPTAGHLAAYAGLAPATRSSGSSIRGEQPSRR
;
A
#
# COMPACT_ATOMS: atom_id res chain seq x y z
N MET A 1 45.43 -20.06 -22.31
CA MET A 1 44.65 -19.54 -23.46
C MET A 1 43.39 -18.91 -22.87
N ALA A 2 43.30 -17.58 -22.84
CA ALA A 2 42.12 -16.88 -22.32
C ALA A 2 40.98 -17.01 -23.32
N VAL A 3 39.78 -17.36 -22.84
CA VAL A 3 38.60 -17.54 -23.69
C VAL A 3 38.06 -16.15 -24.06
N PRO A 4 37.70 -15.87 -25.33
CA PRO A 4 37.34 -14.52 -25.80
C PRO A 4 36.13 -13.83 -25.12
N GLY A 5 35.46 -14.49 -24.16
CA GLY A 5 34.37 -13.90 -23.37
C GLY A 5 34.77 -13.44 -21.96
N THR A 6 35.95 -13.85 -21.47
CA THR A 6 36.36 -13.59 -20.09
C THR A 6 36.70 -12.11 -19.85
N ASP A 7 37.33 -11.45 -20.84
CA ASP A 7 37.69 -10.03 -20.73
C ASP A 7 36.46 -9.11 -20.85
N ALA A 8 35.50 -9.47 -21.70
CA ALA A 8 34.23 -8.73 -21.80
C ALA A 8 33.39 -8.88 -20.52
N ALA A 9 33.30 -10.09 -19.97
CA ALA A 9 32.62 -10.33 -18.69
C ALA A 9 33.29 -9.59 -17.52
N ALA A 10 34.62 -9.50 -17.52
CA ALA A 10 35.39 -8.79 -16.49
C ALA A 10 35.11 -7.27 -16.45
N LEU A 11 34.61 -6.68 -17.54
CA LEU A 11 34.21 -5.27 -17.59
C LEU A 11 32.70 -5.08 -17.37
N ILE A 12 31.88 -5.94 -17.96
CA ILE A 12 30.42 -5.81 -17.92
C ILE A 12 29.86 -6.11 -16.53
N VAL A 13 30.35 -7.16 -15.86
CA VAL A 13 29.82 -7.57 -14.55
C VAL A 13 30.02 -6.48 -13.48
N PRO A 14 31.22 -5.87 -13.32
CA PRO A 14 31.40 -4.77 -12.37
C PRO A 14 30.56 -3.53 -12.72
N SER A 15 30.41 -3.21 -14.01
CA SER A 15 29.57 -2.11 -14.45
C SER A 15 28.10 -2.32 -14.05
N LEU A 16 27.55 -3.51 -14.30
CA LEU A 16 26.18 -3.84 -13.92
C LEU A 16 26.00 -3.89 -12.40
N ALA A 17 26.98 -4.44 -11.68
CA ALA A 17 26.97 -4.45 -10.21
C ALA A 17 26.95 -3.02 -9.64
N THR A 18 27.72 -2.11 -10.23
CA THR A 18 27.74 -0.68 -9.85
C THR A 18 26.39 -0.02 -10.12
N SER A 19 25.80 -0.24 -11.30
CA SER A 19 24.46 0.27 -11.62
C SER A 19 23.39 -0.27 -10.67
N LEU A 20 23.44 -1.56 -10.34
CA LEU A 20 22.52 -2.16 -9.39
C LEU A 20 22.68 -1.56 -7.99
N ALA A 21 23.93 -1.38 -7.52
CA ALA A 21 24.21 -0.74 -6.25
C ALA A 21 23.62 0.68 -6.20
N ALA A 22 23.83 1.47 -7.25
CA ALA A 22 23.27 2.82 -7.34
C ALA A 22 21.74 2.83 -7.26
N VAL A 23 21.06 1.93 -7.97
CA VAL A 23 19.58 1.81 -7.91
C VAL A 23 19.11 1.38 -6.52
N LEU A 24 19.82 0.47 -5.86
CA LEU A 24 19.50 0.03 -4.50
C LEU A 24 19.67 1.17 -3.48
N ASP A 25 20.70 2.00 -3.62
CA ASP A 25 20.93 3.17 -2.77
C ASP A 25 19.86 4.23 -2.99
N GLN A 26 19.50 4.52 -4.25
CA GLN A 26 18.40 5.42 -4.57
C GLN A 26 17.07 4.92 -3.98
N ARG A 27 16.79 3.62 -4.08
CA ARG A 27 15.60 3.00 -3.47
C ARG A 27 15.60 3.21 -1.95
N LYS A 28 16.74 3.02 -1.29
CA LYS A 28 16.86 3.19 0.16
C LYS A 28 16.62 4.64 0.58
N LEU A 29 17.20 5.59 -0.15
CA LEU A 29 17.02 7.01 0.10
C LEU A 29 15.55 7.44 -0.09
N LEU A 30 14.92 7.00 -1.19
CA LEU A 30 13.50 7.28 -1.45
C LEU A 30 12.60 6.66 -0.39
N ALA A 31 12.88 5.43 0.05
CA ALA A 31 12.11 4.78 1.11
C ALA A 31 12.14 5.60 2.42
N GLY A 32 13.31 6.10 2.83
CA GLY A 32 13.43 6.96 4.01
C GLY A 32 12.66 8.26 3.86
N ARG A 33 12.77 8.92 2.70
CA ARG A 33 12.04 10.18 2.45
C ARG A 33 10.51 10.00 2.42
N ILE A 34 10.05 8.86 1.90
CA ILE A 34 8.63 8.49 1.92
C ILE A 34 8.17 8.26 3.37
N GLU A 35 8.97 7.57 4.19
CA GLU A 35 8.67 7.37 5.61
C GLU A 35 8.59 8.70 6.37
N GLU A 36 9.52 9.63 6.15
CA GLU A 36 9.49 10.98 6.75
C GLU A 36 8.24 11.78 6.36
N LEU A 37 7.89 11.79 5.07
CA LEU A 37 6.69 12.48 4.58
C LEU A 37 5.41 11.90 5.18
N LEU A 38 5.38 10.58 5.37
CA LEU A 38 4.23 9.89 5.95
C LEU A 38 4.17 10.07 7.46
N GLU A 39 5.29 10.20 8.17
CA GLU A 39 5.31 10.55 9.59
C GLU A 39 4.81 11.98 9.84
N ALA A 40 5.10 12.92 8.93
CA ALA A 40 4.57 14.28 8.98
C ALA A 40 3.06 14.39 8.66
N HIS A 41 2.45 13.33 8.10
CA HIS A 41 1.04 13.36 7.70
C HIS A 41 0.11 13.35 8.92
N PRO A 42 -0.95 14.19 8.98
CA PRO A 42 -1.86 14.26 10.14
C PRO A 42 -2.51 12.92 10.52
N LEU A 43 -2.88 12.11 9.52
CA LEU A 43 -3.49 10.79 9.74
C LEU A 43 -2.48 9.71 10.15
N SER A 44 -1.18 9.98 10.09
CA SER A 44 -0.13 9.01 10.46
C SER A 44 -0.28 8.54 11.90
N LYS A 45 -0.42 9.50 12.83
CA LYS A 45 -0.61 9.22 14.26
C LYS A 45 -1.89 8.43 14.54
N VAL A 46 -2.95 8.70 13.78
CA VAL A 46 -4.23 7.99 13.90
C VAL A 46 -4.05 6.54 13.48
N LEU A 47 -3.45 6.30 12.31
CA LEU A 47 -3.21 4.95 11.80
C LEU A 47 -2.25 4.16 12.70
N THR A 48 -1.14 4.76 13.13
CA THR A 48 -0.15 4.07 13.99
C THR A 48 -0.63 3.81 15.41
N SER A 49 -1.76 4.40 15.82
CA SER A 49 -2.39 4.09 17.10
C SER A 49 -3.12 2.74 17.10
N MET A 50 -3.43 2.19 15.92
CA MET A 50 -4.13 0.92 15.78
C MET A 50 -3.15 -0.25 16.01
N PRO A 51 -3.53 -1.27 16.82
CA PRO A 51 -2.71 -2.46 17.00
C PRO A 51 -2.36 -3.14 15.67
N GLY A 52 -1.07 -3.39 15.44
CA GLY A 52 -0.58 -4.02 14.21
C GLY A 52 -0.36 -3.07 13.03
N VAL A 53 -0.66 -1.77 13.17
CA VAL A 53 -0.41 -0.76 12.14
C VAL A 53 0.84 0.06 12.53
N GLY A 54 1.99 -0.30 11.94
CA GLY A 54 3.20 0.51 12.04
C GLY A 54 3.30 1.56 10.93
N VAL A 55 4.36 2.38 10.94
CA VAL A 55 4.61 3.45 9.94
C VAL A 55 4.46 2.94 8.51
N ARG A 56 5.09 1.81 8.17
CA ARG A 56 5.02 1.21 6.82
C ARG A 56 3.60 0.76 6.43
N THR A 57 2.82 0.26 7.38
CA THR A 57 1.44 -0.18 7.12
C THR A 57 0.52 1.04 6.98
N GLY A 58 0.64 2.02 7.88
CA GLY A 58 -0.10 3.28 7.80
C GLY A 58 0.20 4.06 6.52
N ALA A 59 1.48 4.10 6.14
CA ALA A 59 1.97 4.62 4.86
C ALA A 59 1.23 4.00 3.67
N ARG A 60 1.13 2.66 3.64
CA ARG A 60 0.45 1.96 2.55
C ARG A 60 -1.04 2.31 2.49
N ILE A 61 -1.70 2.42 3.64
CA ILE A 61 -3.10 2.84 3.71
C ILE A 61 -3.28 4.25 3.17
N LEU A 62 -2.41 5.21 3.56
CA LEU A 62 -2.47 6.59 3.07
C LEU A 62 -2.20 6.71 1.57
N ILE A 63 -1.31 5.89 1.01
CA ILE A 63 -1.07 5.87 -0.43
C ILE A 63 -2.30 5.37 -1.19
N GLU A 64 -2.97 4.34 -0.67
CA GLU A 64 -4.11 3.70 -1.35
C GLU A 64 -5.40 4.53 -1.21
N VAL A 65 -5.64 5.10 -0.02
CA VAL A 65 -6.90 5.75 0.36
C VAL A 65 -6.80 7.28 0.35
N GLY A 66 -5.59 7.83 0.41
CA GLY A 66 -5.36 9.27 0.56
C GLY A 66 -5.85 9.80 1.90
N ASP A 67 -6.48 10.97 1.87
CA ASP A 67 -7.18 11.58 3.00
C ASP A 67 -8.61 11.04 3.18
N GLY A 68 -9.03 10.07 2.36
CA GLY A 68 -10.36 9.47 2.38
C GLY A 68 -11.46 10.32 1.73
N SER A 69 -11.15 11.51 1.20
CA SER A 69 -12.13 12.41 0.58
C SER A 69 -12.77 11.85 -0.69
N THR A 70 -12.14 10.86 -1.32
CA THR A 70 -12.66 10.12 -2.48
C THR A 70 -13.82 9.19 -2.12
N PHE A 71 -14.03 8.89 -0.84
CA PHE A 71 -15.13 8.04 -0.36
C PHE A 71 -16.26 8.91 0.21
N PRO A 72 -17.51 8.79 -0.31
CA PRO A 72 -18.63 9.59 0.19
C PRO A 72 -18.93 9.40 1.69
N THR A 73 -18.68 8.20 2.20
CA THR A 73 -18.83 7.88 3.63
C THR A 73 -17.80 6.84 4.06
N ALA A 74 -17.56 6.72 5.37
CA ALA A 74 -16.73 5.65 5.93
C ALA A 74 -17.22 4.24 5.54
N GLY A 75 -18.54 4.07 5.34
CA GLY A 75 -19.11 2.81 4.84
C GLY A 75 -18.68 2.46 3.42
N HIS A 76 -18.48 3.46 2.54
CA HIS A 76 -17.96 3.22 1.19
C HIS A 76 -16.49 2.76 1.23
N LEU A 77 -15.68 3.35 2.11
CA LEU A 77 -14.31 2.90 2.33
C LEU A 77 -14.28 1.47 2.89
N ALA A 78 -15.13 1.17 3.88
CA ALA A 78 -15.24 -0.17 4.43
C ALA A 78 -15.69 -1.20 3.36
N ALA A 79 -16.61 -0.82 2.47
CA ALA A 79 -17.05 -1.68 1.37
C ALA A 79 -15.93 -1.91 0.35
N TYR A 80 -15.19 -0.87 -0.02
CA TYR A 80 -14.01 -0.96 -0.87
C TYR A 80 -12.94 -1.89 -0.28
N ALA A 81 -12.71 -1.80 1.02
CA ALA A 81 -11.78 -2.67 1.74
C ALA A 81 -12.31 -4.11 1.97
N GLY A 82 -13.55 -4.42 1.56
CA GLY A 82 -14.17 -5.73 1.81
C GLY A 82 -14.55 -5.98 3.28
N LEU A 83 -14.59 -4.93 4.10
CA LEU A 83 -14.92 -4.98 5.53
C LEU A 83 -16.40 -4.73 5.81
N ALA A 84 -17.14 -4.12 4.87
CA ALA A 84 -18.57 -3.89 5.04
C ALA A 84 -19.34 -5.22 5.03
N PRO A 85 -20.31 -5.42 5.95
CA PRO A 85 -21.12 -6.62 5.97
C PRO A 85 -21.98 -6.73 4.70
N ALA A 86 -21.89 -7.88 4.02
CA ALA A 86 -22.76 -8.19 2.89
C ALA A 86 -24.02 -8.89 3.38
N THR A 87 -25.19 -8.28 3.18
CA THR A 87 -26.47 -8.94 3.40
C THR A 87 -26.73 -9.96 2.29
N ARG A 88 -26.50 -11.25 2.54
CA ARG A 88 -27.05 -12.32 1.71
C ARG A 88 -28.50 -12.58 2.13
N SER A 89 -29.46 -12.01 1.40
CA SER A 89 -30.83 -12.50 1.45
C SER A 89 -31.02 -13.56 0.37
N SER A 90 -30.98 -14.83 0.75
CA SER A 90 -31.37 -15.95 -0.12
C SER A 90 -32.86 -16.31 0.01
N GLY A 91 -33.64 -15.49 0.72
CA GLY A 91 -35.03 -15.79 1.05
C GLY A 91 -36.02 -15.13 0.09
N SER A 92 -36.64 -15.93 -0.78
CA SER A 92 -37.97 -15.60 -1.32
C SER A 92 -39.04 -15.84 -0.26
N SER A 93 -38.99 -15.09 0.84
CA SER A 93 -40.06 -15.10 1.85
C SER A 93 -40.69 -13.72 1.91
N ILE A 94 -41.70 -13.55 1.06
CA ILE A 94 -42.64 -12.42 0.92
C ILE A 94 -43.53 -12.20 2.16
N ARG A 95 -43.08 -12.58 3.38
CA ARG A 95 -43.89 -12.49 4.61
C ARG A 95 -43.22 -11.84 5.81
N GLY A 96 -42.11 -11.12 5.62
CA GLY A 96 -41.48 -10.33 6.67
C GLY A 96 -41.22 -8.89 6.21
N GLU A 97 -42.29 -8.13 5.97
CA GLU A 97 -42.21 -6.72 5.60
C GLU A 97 -42.15 -5.85 6.87
N GLN A 98 -41.21 -4.91 6.96
CA GLN A 98 -41.45 -3.56 7.51
C GLN A 98 -40.54 -2.52 6.83
N PRO A 99 -41.04 -1.28 6.61
CA PRO A 99 -40.43 -0.29 5.73
C PRO A 99 -39.35 0.57 6.40
N SER A 100 -38.55 1.21 5.55
CA SER A 100 -37.44 2.10 5.86
C SER A 100 -37.77 3.24 6.83
N ARG A 101 -36.83 3.57 7.73
CA ARG A 101 -36.73 4.91 8.33
C ARG A 101 -35.27 5.32 8.52
N ARG A 102 -34.85 6.24 7.64
CA ARG A 102 -33.72 7.19 7.71
C ARG A 102 -32.29 6.64 7.82
#